data_AF-A0A6P1NL62-F1
#
_entry.id   AF-A0A6P1NL62-F1
#
_cell.length_a   1.000
_cell.length_b   1.000
_cell.length_c   1.000
_cell.angle_alpha   90.00
_cell.angle_beta   90.00
_cell.angle_gamma   90.00
#
_symmetry.space_group_name_H-M   'P 1'
#
loop_
_entity.id
_entity.type
_entity.pdbx_description
1 polymer ?
#
loop_
_entity_poly.entity_id
_entity_poly.type
_entity_poly.pdbx_seq_one_letter_code
_entity_poly.pdbx_strand_id
1 'polypeptide(L)'
;MIEDPEDHNMLERTIALVSSIEAVRFTERNKRFNKNNYKEQKSFEEASASHEANILKIDKGFLLDPKDQEDGLPQDGLYPLVPLMVLEFVESYTTQKDTAQRNLDLINDLSKQIQNAAKDAGLFSMQVAGNRLNLLGSCSQELDIGSVLRLADAAVNIREICLNALTGLSTRLMFRIGIDVGPVIAAQIGENPSVFNVWGDALSVADLMAHNAPDGGQIQVSEQAYRLLREYFLFRPRGDFYLPNKGITRSYIMAGRR
;
A
#
# COMPACT_ATOMS: atom_id res chain seq x y z
N MET A 1 -30.21 -18.99 -6.10
CA MET A 1 -29.52 -17.94 -6.87
C MET A 1 -28.42 -17.45 -5.95
N ILE A 2 -27.23 -18.03 -6.08
CA ILE A 2 -26.09 -17.70 -5.22
C ILE A 2 -25.42 -16.52 -5.92
N GLU A 3 -25.56 -15.32 -5.36
CA GLU A 3 -24.78 -14.16 -5.78
C GLU A 3 -23.32 -14.45 -5.45
N ASP A 4 -22.46 -14.32 -6.45
CA ASP A 4 -21.03 -14.56 -6.35
C ASP A 4 -20.36 -13.37 -5.61
N PRO A 5 -19.82 -13.57 -4.40
CA PRO A 5 -19.22 -12.49 -3.61
C PRO A 5 -17.91 -11.95 -4.22
N GLU A 6 -17.32 -12.62 -5.23
CA GLU A 6 -16.09 -12.15 -5.88
C GLU A 6 -16.33 -10.97 -6.83
N ASP A 7 -17.51 -10.89 -7.46
CA ASP A 7 -17.79 -9.90 -8.50
C ASP A 7 -18.02 -8.49 -7.90
N HIS A 8 -18.58 -8.42 -6.68
CA HIS A 8 -18.82 -7.14 -6.00
C HIS A 8 -17.52 -6.42 -5.63
N ASN A 9 -16.50 -7.17 -5.19
CA ASN A 9 -15.21 -6.61 -4.77
C ASN A 9 -14.37 -6.18 -5.99
N MET A 10 -14.49 -6.89 -7.13
CA MET A 10 -13.80 -6.50 -8.35
C MET A 10 -14.40 -5.22 -8.98
N LEU A 11 -15.73 -5.08 -8.95
CA LEU A 11 -16.43 -3.88 -9.41
C LEU A 11 -16.13 -2.68 -8.50
N GLU A 12 -16.15 -2.84 -7.18
CA GLU A 12 -15.77 -1.75 -6.26
C GLU A 12 -14.32 -1.30 -6.45
N ARG A 13 -13.38 -2.24 -6.61
CA ARG A 13 -11.97 -1.93 -6.91
C ARG A 13 -11.82 -1.25 -8.27
N THR A 14 -12.56 -1.69 -9.29
CA THR A 14 -12.57 -1.06 -10.61
C THR A 14 -13.13 0.36 -10.57
N ILE A 15 -14.22 0.58 -9.81
CA ILE A 15 -14.84 1.90 -9.64
C ILE A 15 -13.92 2.83 -8.84
N ALA A 16 -13.31 2.36 -7.76
CA ALA A 16 -12.34 3.12 -6.97
C ALA A 16 -11.14 3.53 -7.83
N LEU A 17 -10.68 2.63 -8.69
CA LEU A 17 -9.57 2.84 -9.59
C LEU A 17 -9.90 3.85 -10.69
N VAL A 18 -11.02 3.68 -11.40
CA VAL A 18 -11.49 4.67 -12.39
C VAL A 18 -11.69 6.02 -11.72
N SER A 19 -12.24 6.05 -10.51
CA SER A 19 -12.44 7.30 -9.73
C SER A 19 -11.12 7.97 -9.36
N SER A 20 -10.11 7.21 -8.94
CA SER A 20 -8.78 7.75 -8.64
C SER A 20 -8.08 8.31 -9.88
N ILE A 21 -8.16 7.62 -11.02
CA ILE A 21 -7.58 8.06 -12.29
C ILE A 21 -8.29 9.33 -12.78
N GLU A 22 -9.63 9.37 -12.73
CA GLU A 22 -10.39 10.57 -13.09
C GLU A 22 -10.15 11.73 -12.14
N ALA A 23 -9.97 11.49 -10.82
CA ALA A 23 -9.62 12.52 -9.85
C ALA A 23 -8.23 13.13 -10.11
N VAL A 24 -7.24 12.29 -10.47
CA VAL A 24 -5.90 12.75 -10.88
C VAL A 24 -5.99 13.59 -12.16
N ARG A 25 -6.71 13.09 -13.17
CA ARG A 25 -6.92 13.80 -14.45
C ARG A 25 -7.66 15.13 -14.29
N PHE A 26 -8.67 15.18 -13.42
CA PHE A 26 -9.39 16.42 -13.12
C PHE A 26 -8.48 17.45 -12.44
N THR A 27 -7.65 17.01 -11.49
CA THR A 27 -6.65 17.86 -10.82
C THR A 27 -5.60 18.39 -11.81
N GLU A 28 -5.06 17.54 -12.69
CA GLU A 28 -4.13 17.92 -13.76
C GLU A 28 -4.74 18.94 -14.74
N ARG A 29 -5.99 18.72 -15.15
CA ARG A 29 -6.73 19.64 -16.03
C ARG A 29 -6.92 21.01 -15.37
N ASN A 30 -7.26 21.07 -14.08
CA ASN A 30 -7.38 22.32 -13.33
C ASN A 30 -6.04 23.04 -13.13
N LYS A 31 -4.93 22.30 -12.93
CA LYS A 31 -3.58 22.88 -12.88
C LYS A 31 -3.17 23.52 -14.21
N ARG A 32 -3.50 22.92 -15.36
CA ARG A 32 -3.28 23.53 -16.69
C ARG A 32 -4.09 24.81 -16.90
N PHE A 33 -5.31 24.89 -16.33
CA PHE A 33 -6.08 26.15 -16.31
C PHE A 33 -5.42 27.22 -15.43
N ASN A 34 -4.87 26.86 -14.27
CA ASN A 34 -4.23 27.82 -13.37
C ASN A 34 -2.82 28.28 -13.80
N LYS A 35 -2.12 27.49 -14.63
CA LYS A 35 -0.76 27.82 -15.12
C LYS A 35 -0.74 29.02 -16.09
N ASN A 36 -1.89 29.44 -16.62
CA ASN A 36 -1.99 30.64 -17.45
C ASN A 36 -1.95 31.97 -16.67
N ASN A 37 -1.86 31.96 -15.33
CA ASN A 37 -1.99 33.20 -14.54
C ASN A 37 -0.87 33.56 -13.56
N TYR A 38 0.29 32.89 -13.51
CA TYR A 38 1.38 33.35 -12.64
C TYR A 38 2.77 33.17 -13.28
N LYS A 39 3.22 34.22 -13.97
CA LYS A 39 4.65 34.53 -14.11
C LYS A 39 5.05 35.37 -12.90
N GLU A 40 5.89 34.81 -12.03
CA GLU A 40 6.95 35.49 -11.26
C GLU A 40 7.25 34.69 -9.98
N GLN A 41 8.34 33.91 -9.98
CA GLN A 41 9.43 34.01 -9.00
C GLN A 41 10.37 32.80 -9.12
N LYS A 42 11.38 32.98 -9.97
CA LYS A 42 12.56 32.12 -10.12
C LYS A 42 13.45 32.27 -8.88
N SER A 43 13.21 31.44 -7.87
CA SER A 43 14.16 31.09 -6.79
C SER A 43 13.57 30.07 -5.80
N PHE A 44 12.26 29.79 -5.87
CA PHE A 44 11.61 28.66 -5.18
C PHE A 44 11.61 27.36 -6.00
N GLU A 45 12.05 27.42 -7.27
CA GLU A 45 11.89 26.35 -8.26
C GLU A 45 12.71 25.09 -7.97
N GLU A 46 13.86 25.16 -7.30
CA GLU A 46 14.68 23.96 -7.06
C GLU A 46 14.14 23.10 -5.90
N ALA A 47 13.64 23.74 -4.83
CA ALA A 47 12.95 23.03 -3.75
C ALA A 47 11.54 22.57 -4.17
N SER A 48 10.80 23.41 -4.92
CA SER A 48 9.48 23.04 -5.45
C SER A 48 9.57 21.96 -6.52
N ALA A 49 10.57 21.97 -7.41
CA ALA A 49 10.73 20.93 -8.43
C ALA A 49 11.03 19.56 -7.83
N SER A 50 11.81 19.49 -6.75
CA SER A 50 12.05 18.22 -6.04
C SER A 50 10.79 17.71 -5.33
N HIS A 51 9.99 18.61 -4.77
CA HIS A 51 8.72 18.28 -4.09
C HIS A 51 7.63 17.93 -5.11
N GLU A 52 7.54 18.65 -6.22
CA GLU A 52 6.63 18.42 -7.34
C GLU A 52 6.98 17.13 -8.09
N ALA A 53 8.26 16.84 -8.30
CA ALA A 53 8.70 15.56 -8.86
C ALA A 53 8.33 14.40 -7.93
N ASN A 54 8.45 14.59 -6.62
CA ASN A 54 8.01 13.60 -5.63
C ASN A 54 6.49 13.41 -5.64
N ILE A 55 5.69 14.49 -5.74
CA ILE A 55 4.22 14.42 -5.86
C ILE A 55 3.81 13.73 -7.17
N LEU A 56 4.44 14.07 -8.29
CA LEU A 56 4.23 13.43 -9.60
C LEU A 56 4.64 11.94 -9.60
N LYS A 57 5.64 11.54 -8.81
CA LYS A 57 6.03 10.13 -8.62
C LYS A 57 5.00 9.36 -7.78
N ILE A 58 4.45 10.00 -6.75
CA ILE A 58 3.38 9.46 -5.91
C ILE A 58 2.08 9.29 -6.70
N ASP A 59 1.71 10.27 -7.53
CA ASP A 59 0.53 10.19 -8.41
C ASP A 59 0.63 9.04 -9.42
N LYS A 60 1.85 8.59 -9.73
CA LYS A 60 2.12 7.42 -10.59
C LYS A 60 2.21 6.09 -9.82
N GLY A 61 2.19 6.12 -8.49
CA GLY A 61 2.24 4.94 -7.62
C GLY A 61 3.64 4.43 -7.26
N PHE A 62 4.73 5.07 -7.71
CA PHE A 62 6.09 4.58 -7.49
C PHE A 62 6.78 5.26 -6.31
N LEU A 63 7.53 4.49 -5.51
CA LEU A 63 8.36 5.02 -4.42
C LEU A 63 9.82 5.25 -4.83
N LEU A 64 10.34 4.37 -5.69
CA LEU A 64 11.66 4.47 -6.31
C LEU A 64 11.52 4.90 -7.77
N ASP A 65 12.54 5.55 -8.34
CA ASP A 65 12.52 5.81 -9.78
C ASP A 65 12.63 4.48 -10.53
N PRO A 66 11.70 4.14 -11.43
CA PRO A 66 11.79 2.92 -12.21
C PRO A 66 13.09 2.84 -13.04
N LYS A 67 13.70 3.98 -13.38
CA LYS A 67 14.98 4.03 -14.11
C LYS A 67 16.19 3.67 -13.25
N ASP A 68 16.07 3.77 -11.93
CA ASP A 68 17.12 3.42 -10.98
C ASP A 68 17.08 1.93 -10.63
N GLN A 69 16.09 1.19 -11.13
CA GLN A 69 16.00 -0.27 -11.00
C GLN A 69 16.58 -0.94 -12.24
N GLU A 70 17.30 -2.06 -12.06
CA GLU A 70 17.92 -2.82 -13.15
C GLU A 70 16.90 -3.23 -14.24
N ASP A 71 15.64 -3.48 -13.84
CA ASP A 71 14.56 -3.95 -14.72
C ASP A 71 13.74 -2.83 -15.39
N GLY A 72 13.96 -1.55 -15.04
CA GLY A 72 13.19 -0.44 -15.61
C GLY A 72 11.73 -0.35 -15.12
N LEU A 73 10.86 0.24 -15.95
CA LEU A 73 9.40 0.20 -15.71
C LEU A 73 8.89 -1.23 -15.93
N PRO A 74 8.09 -1.79 -15.01
CA PRO A 74 7.45 -3.08 -15.22
C PRO A 74 6.58 -3.03 -16.47
N GLN A 75 6.73 -4.04 -17.32
CA GLN A 75 5.87 -4.23 -18.48
C GLN A 75 4.50 -4.72 -18.02
N ASP A 76 3.47 -4.39 -18.79
CA ASP A 76 2.12 -4.88 -18.52
C ASP A 76 2.12 -6.41 -18.61
N GLY A 77 1.75 -7.09 -17.52
CA GLY A 77 1.85 -8.54 -17.48
C GLY A 77 1.59 -9.18 -16.13
N LEU A 78 1.70 -10.50 -16.14
CA LEU A 78 1.61 -11.34 -14.95
C LEU A 78 2.99 -11.47 -14.31
N TYR A 79 3.03 -11.30 -12.99
CA TYR A 79 4.19 -11.44 -12.14
C TYR A 79 3.88 -12.52 -11.09
N PRO A 80 4.62 -13.63 -11.04
CA PRO A 80 4.18 -14.81 -10.30
C PRO A 80 4.40 -14.74 -8.77
N LEU A 81 5.40 -14.01 -8.31
CA LEU A 81 5.83 -13.99 -6.91
C LEU A 81 6.16 -12.57 -6.46
N VAL A 82 5.12 -11.76 -6.26
CA VAL A 82 5.26 -10.37 -5.81
C VAL A 82 5.01 -10.26 -4.31
N PRO A 83 5.96 -9.73 -3.52
CA PRO A 83 5.76 -9.47 -2.11
C PRO A 83 4.85 -8.26 -1.93
N LEU A 84 3.76 -8.44 -1.19
CA LEU A 84 2.72 -7.44 -0.98
C LEU A 84 2.37 -7.29 0.49
N MET A 85 2.23 -6.04 0.91
CA MET A 85 1.73 -5.65 2.22
C MET A 85 0.52 -4.74 2.04
N VAL A 86 -0.53 -5.02 2.82
CA VAL A 86 -1.69 -4.14 2.97
C VAL A 86 -1.72 -3.64 4.41
N LEU A 87 -1.69 -2.33 4.59
CA LEU A 87 -1.95 -1.65 5.87
C LEU A 87 -3.37 -1.08 5.81
N GLU A 88 -4.26 -1.58 6.67
CA GLU A 88 -5.64 -1.12 6.79
C GLU A 88 -5.81 -0.31 8.07
N PHE A 89 -6.32 0.93 7.95
CA PHE A 89 -6.78 1.71 9.08
C PHE A 89 -8.25 1.39 9.38
N VAL A 90 -8.54 0.95 10.61
CA VAL A 90 -9.89 0.69 11.09
C VAL A 90 -10.39 1.92 11.83
N GLU A 91 -11.34 2.62 11.23
CA GLU A 91 -11.91 3.85 11.78
C GLU A 91 -13.21 3.60 12.55
N SER A 92 -13.41 4.37 13.63
CA SER A 92 -14.74 4.64 14.20
C SER A 92 -15.17 6.00 13.69
N TYR A 93 -16.09 6.04 12.72
CA TYR A 93 -16.63 7.29 12.17
C TYR A 93 -17.11 8.21 13.30
N THR A 94 -16.72 9.48 13.25
CA THR A 94 -17.17 10.52 14.17
C THR A 94 -17.84 11.64 13.41
N THR A 95 -18.96 12.14 13.92
CA THR A 95 -19.70 13.26 13.34
C THR A 95 -19.23 14.62 13.87
N GLN A 96 -18.26 14.64 14.79
CA GLN A 96 -17.70 15.86 15.37
C GLN A 96 -16.56 16.43 14.50
N LYS A 97 -16.74 17.68 14.03
CA LYS A 97 -15.80 18.36 13.13
C LYS A 97 -14.38 18.46 13.68
N ASP A 98 -14.22 18.82 14.96
CA ASP A 98 -12.89 19.00 15.57
C ASP A 98 -12.12 17.68 15.66
N THR A 99 -12.82 16.58 15.97
CA THR A 99 -12.25 15.24 16.01
C THR A 99 -11.91 14.73 14.62
N ALA A 100 -12.75 15.03 13.62
CA ALA A 100 -12.48 14.71 12.22
C ALA A 100 -11.21 15.44 11.72
N GLN A 101 -11.06 16.74 11.99
CA GLN A 101 -9.87 17.49 11.57
C GLN A 101 -8.59 16.94 12.20
N ARG A 102 -8.61 16.65 13.51
CA ARG A 102 -7.45 16.03 14.20
C ARG A 102 -7.09 14.66 13.63
N ASN A 103 -8.08 13.84 13.30
CA ASN A 103 -7.85 12.53 12.67
C ASN A 103 -7.22 12.69 11.28
N LEU A 104 -7.68 13.68 10.48
CA LEU A 104 -7.09 13.96 9.17
C LEU A 104 -5.63 14.42 9.27
N ASP A 105 -5.32 15.31 10.21
CA ASP A 105 -3.94 15.79 10.43
C ASP A 105 -3.02 14.64 10.86
N LEU A 106 -3.51 13.76 11.74
CA LEU A 106 -2.80 12.55 12.18
C LEU A 106 -2.56 11.58 11.02
N ILE A 107 -3.59 11.30 10.21
CA ILE A 107 -3.47 10.40 9.05
C ILE A 107 -2.47 10.97 8.04
N ASN A 108 -2.47 12.29 7.81
CA ASN A 108 -1.53 12.94 6.90
C ASN A 108 -0.09 12.82 7.40
N ASP A 109 0.15 13.03 8.70
CA ASP A 109 1.49 12.88 9.28
C ASP A 109 1.97 11.42 9.25
N LEU A 110 1.10 10.48 9.65
CA LEU A 110 1.36 9.05 9.55
C LEU A 110 1.69 8.63 8.12
N SER A 111 0.92 9.09 7.14
CA SER A 111 1.14 8.75 5.72
C SER A 111 2.52 9.19 5.24
N LYS A 112 3.00 10.36 5.67
CA LYS A 112 4.37 10.82 5.36
C LYS A 112 5.44 9.96 6.01
N GLN A 113 5.27 9.61 7.29
CA GLN A 113 6.22 8.76 8.00
C GLN A 113 6.30 7.35 7.41
N ILE A 114 5.14 6.77 7.08
CA ILE A 114 5.01 5.47 6.41
C ILE A 114 5.69 5.52 5.04
N GLN A 115 5.46 6.59 4.28
CA GLN A 115 6.08 6.78 2.98
C GLN A 115 7.61 6.83 3.07
N ASN A 116 8.15 7.57 4.04
CA ASN A 116 9.59 7.65 4.26
C ASN A 116 10.17 6.28 4.64
N ALA A 117 9.53 5.58 5.57
CA ALA A 117 9.94 4.23 5.96
C ALA A 117 9.93 3.25 4.78
N ALA A 118 8.93 3.34 3.89
CA ALA A 118 8.85 2.52 2.70
C ALA A 118 9.95 2.86 1.67
N LYS A 119 10.30 4.13 1.51
CA LYS A 119 11.42 4.57 0.66
C LYS A 119 12.76 4.10 1.20
N ASP A 120 13.00 4.28 2.49
CA ASP A 120 14.25 3.89 3.16
C ASP A 120 14.46 2.38 3.11
N ALA A 121 13.38 1.61 3.19
CA ALA A 121 13.41 0.16 3.01
C ALA A 121 13.56 -0.28 1.54
N GLY A 122 13.53 0.64 0.58
CA GLY A 122 13.66 0.33 -0.84
C GLY A 122 12.46 -0.44 -1.41
N LEU A 123 11.24 -0.12 -0.96
CA LEU A 123 10.01 -0.68 -1.53
C LEU A 123 9.73 -0.11 -2.92
N PHE A 124 9.14 -0.93 -3.78
CA PHE A 124 8.92 -0.62 -5.18
C PHE A 124 7.83 0.45 -5.39
N SER A 125 6.65 0.20 -4.83
CA SER A 125 5.48 1.06 -5.00
C SER A 125 4.64 1.13 -3.75
N MET A 126 3.92 2.25 -3.59
CA MET A 126 2.92 2.46 -2.56
C MET A 126 1.70 3.12 -3.18
N GLN A 127 0.53 2.56 -2.92
CA GLN A 127 -0.75 3.05 -3.42
C GLN A 127 -1.72 3.27 -2.27
N VAL A 128 -2.49 4.35 -2.33
CA VAL A 128 -3.56 4.65 -1.38
C VAL A 128 -4.89 4.21 -1.99
N ALA A 129 -5.65 3.40 -1.27
CA ALA A 129 -6.97 2.95 -1.68
C ALA A 129 -7.95 3.03 -0.49
N GLY A 130 -8.72 4.12 -0.41
CA GLY A 130 -9.64 4.35 0.70
C GLY A 130 -8.89 4.46 2.04
N ASN A 131 -9.22 3.58 2.99
CA ASN A 131 -8.56 3.48 4.30
C ASN A 131 -7.35 2.52 4.30
N ARG A 132 -6.86 2.12 3.12
CA ARG A 132 -5.79 1.13 2.96
C ARG A 132 -4.60 1.70 2.22
N LEU A 133 -3.42 1.22 2.59
CA LEU A 133 -2.17 1.44 1.89
C LEU A 133 -1.66 0.09 1.36
N ASN A 134 -1.45 0.00 0.06
CA ASN A 134 -0.87 -1.17 -0.59
C ASN A 134 0.60 -0.90 -0.88
N LEU A 135 1.50 -1.73 -0.36
CA LEU A 135 2.94 -1.58 -0.51
C LEU A 135 3.52 -2.84 -1.16
N LEU A 136 4.40 -2.64 -2.14
CA LEU A 136 5.01 -3.73 -2.91
C LEU A 136 6.51 -3.75 -2.68
N GLY A 137 7.07 -4.94 -2.43
CA GLY A 137 8.51 -5.13 -2.24
C GLY A 137 9.29 -5.07 -3.56
N SER A 138 8.75 -5.68 -4.61
CA SER A 138 9.35 -5.73 -5.96
C SER A 138 8.29 -6.10 -7.00
N CYS A 139 8.56 -5.80 -8.27
CA CYS A 139 7.74 -6.23 -9.40
C CYS A 139 8.63 -6.81 -10.51
N SER A 140 9.16 -8.03 -10.29
CA SER A 140 10.05 -8.73 -11.23
C SER A 140 9.54 -10.14 -11.52
N GLN A 141 9.98 -10.72 -12.64
CA GLN A 141 9.61 -12.07 -13.07
C GLN A 141 10.24 -13.14 -12.17
N GLU A 142 11.37 -12.82 -11.54
CA GLU A 142 12.06 -13.68 -10.59
C GLU A 142 11.86 -13.19 -9.15
N LEU A 143 11.79 -14.13 -8.20
CA LEU A 143 11.66 -13.81 -6.78
C LEU A 143 13.03 -13.43 -6.20
N ASP A 144 13.21 -12.17 -5.86
CA ASP A 144 14.26 -11.70 -4.96
C ASP A 144 13.84 -11.93 -3.50
N ILE A 145 14.46 -12.87 -2.79
CA ILE A 145 14.22 -13.05 -1.35
C ILE A 145 14.53 -11.77 -0.58
N GLY A 146 15.50 -10.98 -1.03
CA GLY A 146 15.83 -9.69 -0.45
C GLY A 146 14.64 -8.73 -0.42
N SER A 147 13.80 -8.70 -1.46
CA SER A 147 12.63 -7.84 -1.51
C SER A 147 11.54 -8.27 -0.54
N VAL A 148 11.38 -9.58 -0.32
CA VAL A 148 10.48 -10.15 0.70
C VAL A 148 10.93 -9.72 2.10
N LEU A 149 12.24 -9.78 2.37
CA LEU A 149 12.82 -9.37 3.65
C LEU A 149 12.69 -7.87 3.87
N ARG A 150 13.01 -7.04 2.86
CA ARG A 150 12.84 -5.58 2.92
C ARG A 150 11.39 -5.19 3.21
N LEU A 151 10.42 -5.87 2.59
CA LEU A 151 9.00 -5.66 2.86
C LEU A 151 8.62 -6.02 4.29
N ALA A 152 9.10 -7.16 4.81
CA ALA A 152 8.81 -7.59 6.18
C ALA A 152 9.47 -6.66 7.24
N ASP A 153 10.69 -6.19 6.98
CA ASP A 153 11.35 -5.18 7.81
C ASP A 153 10.58 -3.86 7.81
N ALA A 154 10.14 -3.40 6.62
CA ALA A 154 9.30 -2.22 6.49
C ALA A 154 7.99 -2.38 7.27
N ALA A 155 7.36 -3.55 7.22
CA ALA A 155 6.13 -3.84 7.96
C ALA A 155 6.31 -3.68 9.48
N VAL A 156 7.42 -4.18 10.02
CA VAL A 156 7.75 -4.02 11.44
C VAL A 156 7.98 -2.55 11.77
N ASN A 157 8.78 -1.84 10.97
CA ASN A 157 9.06 -0.42 11.20
C ASN A 157 7.79 0.45 11.14
N ILE A 158 6.96 0.24 10.11
CA ILE A 158 5.67 0.93 9.93
C ILE A 158 4.73 0.65 11.10
N ARG A 159 4.68 -0.59 11.60
CA ARG A 159 3.90 -0.90 12.80
C ARG A 159 4.36 -0.08 13.99
N GLU A 160 5.68 0.01 14.25
CA GLU A 160 6.20 0.80 15.38
C GLU A 160 5.89 2.30 15.21
N ILE A 161 6.02 2.84 14.00
CA ILE A 161 5.62 4.23 13.68
C ILE A 161 4.15 4.44 14.04
N CYS A 162 3.25 3.55 13.59
CA CYS A 162 1.83 3.66 13.87
C CYS A 162 1.51 3.50 15.37
N LEU A 163 2.11 2.53 16.06
CA LEU A 163 1.91 2.35 17.50
C LEU A 163 2.35 3.60 18.28
N ASN A 164 3.51 4.18 17.95
CA ASN A 164 4.03 5.37 18.61
C ASN A 164 3.14 6.59 18.38
N ALA A 165 2.68 6.80 17.13
CA ALA A 165 1.81 7.92 16.80
C ALA A 165 0.43 7.82 17.47
N LEU A 166 -0.09 6.60 17.66
CA LEU A 166 -1.39 6.36 18.29
C LEU A 166 -1.30 6.31 19.82
N THR A 167 -0.11 6.17 20.39
CA THR A 167 0.11 6.11 21.83
C THR A 167 -0.28 7.44 22.50
N GLY A 168 -1.12 7.38 23.52
CA GLY A 168 -1.53 8.56 24.29
C GLY A 168 -2.60 9.41 23.62
N LEU A 169 -3.04 9.05 22.40
CA LEU A 169 -4.19 9.69 21.77
C LEU A 169 -5.48 9.06 22.28
N SER A 170 -6.46 9.89 22.64
CA SER A 170 -7.83 9.44 22.93
C SER A 170 -8.61 9.13 21.65
N THR A 171 -7.96 8.47 20.70
CA THR A 171 -8.56 8.06 19.42
C THR A 171 -8.90 6.58 19.44
N ARG A 172 -9.93 6.20 18.68
CA ARG A 172 -10.26 4.79 18.41
C ARG A 172 -9.64 4.28 17.12
N LEU A 173 -8.79 5.08 16.49
CA LEU A 173 -8.09 4.69 15.28
C LEU A 173 -7.21 3.48 15.58
N MET A 174 -7.50 2.38 14.91
CA MET A 174 -6.67 1.18 14.94
C MET A 174 -6.12 0.93 13.54
N PHE A 175 -5.11 0.09 13.44
CA PHE A 175 -4.60 -0.36 12.15
C PHE A 175 -4.29 -1.84 12.19
N ARG A 176 -4.21 -2.47 11.03
CA ARG A 176 -3.85 -3.88 10.85
C ARG A 176 -2.98 -4.01 9.62
N ILE A 177 -2.03 -4.95 9.65
CA ILE A 177 -1.13 -5.20 8.52
C ILE A 177 -1.29 -6.65 8.07
N GLY A 178 -1.43 -6.85 6.77
CA GLY A 178 -1.49 -8.13 6.10
C GLY A 178 -0.36 -8.28 5.10
N ILE A 179 0.27 -9.45 5.04
CA ILE A 179 1.36 -9.74 4.08
C ILE A 179 1.07 -11.04 3.34
N ASP A 180 1.27 -11.01 2.03
CA ASP A 180 1.33 -12.20 1.17
C ASP A 180 2.45 -12.08 0.13
N VAL A 181 2.84 -13.21 -0.46
CA VAL A 181 3.71 -13.26 -1.63
C VAL A 181 3.05 -14.16 -2.66
N GLY A 182 2.79 -13.67 -3.86
CA GLY A 182 2.09 -14.47 -4.86
C GLY A 182 1.83 -13.74 -6.17
N PRO A 183 0.96 -14.30 -7.03
CA PRO A 183 0.79 -13.80 -8.38
C PRO A 183 -0.02 -12.50 -8.39
N VAL A 184 0.43 -11.55 -9.21
CA VAL A 184 -0.28 -10.33 -9.55
C VAL A 184 -0.16 -10.01 -11.03
N ILE A 185 -1.17 -9.35 -11.56
CA ILE A 185 -1.11 -8.61 -12.82
C ILE A 185 -0.70 -7.19 -12.46
N ALA A 186 0.32 -6.67 -13.12
CA ALA A 186 0.75 -5.29 -12.99
C ALA A 186 0.65 -4.61 -14.34
N ALA A 187 0.16 -3.37 -14.38
CA ALA A 187 0.07 -2.59 -15.61
C ALA A 187 0.12 -1.08 -15.35
N GLN A 188 0.53 -0.33 -16.37
CA GLN A 188 0.33 1.11 -16.40
C GLN A 188 -1.01 1.43 -17.08
N ILE A 189 -1.95 2.01 -16.32
CA ILE A 189 -3.26 2.41 -16.88
C ILE A 189 -3.27 3.89 -17.20
N GLY A 190 -3.84 4.20 -18.38
CA GLY A 190 -4.24 5.54 -18.77
C GLY A 190 -3.21 6.25 -19.63
N GLU A 191 -3.69 7.22 -20.38
CA GLU A 191 -2.87 8.13 -21.17
C GLU A 191 -2.71 9.44 -20.39
N ASN A 192 -1.47 9.76 -20.00
CA ASN A 192 -0.99 11.03 -19.44
C ASN A 192 -1.90 11.74 -18.41
N PRO A 193 -1.68 11.53 -17.09
CA PRO A 193 -0.68 10.65 -16.50
C PRO A 193 -1.08 9.17 -16.58
N SER A 194 -0.12 8.29 -16.85
CA SER A 194 -0.26 6.85 -16.62
C SER A 194 -0.06 6.55 -15.13
N VAL A 195 -0.88 5.67 -14.57
CA VAL A 195 -0.83 5.25 -13.16
C VAL A 195 -0.48 3.77 -13.11
N PHE A 196 0.56 3.41 -12.35
CA PHE A 196 0.91 2.02 -12.12
C PHE A 196 -0.09 1.37 -11.17
N ASN A 197 -0.61 0.21 -11.56
CA ASN A 197 -1.57 -0.52 -10.76
C ASN A 197 -1.29 -2.02 -10.74
N VAL A 198 -1.75 -2.67 -9.67
CA VAL A 198 -1.60 -4.10 -9.45
C VAL A 198 -2.91 -4.73 -8.99
N TRP A 199 -3.19 -5.92 -9.51
CA TRP A 199 -4.32 -6.75 -9.11
C TRP A 199 -3.87 -8.19 -8.98
N GLY A 200 -4.58 -8.98 -8.18
CA GLY A 200 -4.38 -10.42 -8.17
C GLY A 200 -4.48 -11.02 -6.78
N ASP A 201 -4.28 -12.32 -6.73
CA ASP A 201 -4.45 -13.13 -5.53
C ASP A 201 -3.61 -12.60 -4.39
N ALA A 202 -2.35 -12.23 -4.62
CA ALA A 202 -1.49 -11.78 -3.53
C ALA A 202 -2.02 -10.52 -2.83
N LEU A 203 -2.56 -9.57 -3.60
CA LEU A 203 -3.19 -8.38 -3.04
C LEU A 203 -4.44 -8.76 -2.24
N SER A 204 -5.29 -9.63 -2.80
CA SER A 204 -6.52 -10.07 -2.13
C SER A 204 -6.26 -10.90 -0.87
N VAL A 205 -5.24 -11.75 -0.87
CA VAL A 205 -4.83 -12.54 0.30
C VAL A 205 -4.24 -11.62 1.36
N ALA A 206 -3.33 -10.71 0.99
CA ALA A 206 -2.77 -9.74 1.93
C ALA A 206 -3.88 -8.86 2.56
N ASP A 207 -4.85 -8.44 1.76
CA ASP A 207 -6.03 -7.71 2.22
C ASP A 207 -6.85 -8.52 3.25
N LEU A 208 -7.10 -9.80 2.96
CA LEU A 208 -7.76 -10.69 3.91
C LEU A 208 -6.93 -10.91 5.18
N MET A 209 -5.60 -10.97 5.08
CA MET A 209 -4.73 -11.07 6.26
C MET A 209 -4.84 -9.81 7.13
N ALA A 210 -4.84 -8.62 6.53
CA ALA A 210 -5.01 -7.36 7.25
C ALA A 210 -6.38 -7.32 7.92
N HIS A 211 -7.44 -7.60 7.16
CA HIS A 211 -8.82 -7.50 7.63
C HIS A 211 -9.13 -8.49 8.78
N ASN A 212 -8.60 -9.71 8.70
CA ASN A 212 -8.85 -10.78 9.68
C ASN A 212 -7.82 -10.84 10.80
N ALA A 213 -6.87 -9.90 10.87
CA ALA A 213 -5.96 -9.79 11.99
C ALA A 213 -6.75 -9.61 13.30
N PRO A 214 -6.50 -10.44 14.33
CA PRO A 214 -7.40 -10.57 15.47
C PRO A 214 -7.44 -9.29 16.31
N ASP A 215 -6.30 -8.62 16.49
CA ASP A 215 -6.20 -7.38 17.25
C ASP A 215 -5.55 -6.28 16.40
N GLY A 216 -5.83 -5.02 16.77
CA GLY A 216 -5.14 -3.87 16.19
C GLY A 216 -3.63 -3.90 16.45
N GLY A 217 -2.86 -3.33 15.54
CA GLY A 217 -1.40 -3.26 15.60
C GLY A 217 -0.67 -4.55 15.23
N GLN A 218 -1.37 -5.60 14.80
CA GLN A 218 -0.75 -6.87 14.44
C GLN A 218 -0.41 -6.95 12.95
N ILE A 219 0.66 -7.71 12.66
CA ILE A 219 1.03 -8.10 11.31
C ILE A 219 0.66 -9.57 11.11
N GLN A 220 -0.36 -9.83 10.31
CA GLN A 220 -0.75 -11.17 9.92
C GLN A 220 -0.16 -11.52 8.55
N VAL A 221 0.36 -12.73 8.41
CA VAL A 221 1.00 -13.21 7.18
C VAL A 221 0.35 -14.50 6.72
N SER A 222 0.28 -14.68 5.41
CA SER A 222 -0.15 -15.93 4.79
C SER A 222 0.85 -17.07 5.05
N GLU A 223 0.45 -18.31 4.75
CA GLU A 223 1.35 -19.45 4.76
C GLU A 223 2.52 -19.30 3.77
N GLN A 224 2.26 -18.71 2.60
CA GLN A 224 3.28 -18.53 1.56
C GLN A 224 4.36 -17.54 2.02
N ALA A 225 3.96 -16.39 2.57
CA ALA A 225 4.89 -15.42 3.15
C ALA A 225 5.63 -16.00 4.36
N TYR A 226 4.95 -16.74 5.23
CA TYR A 226 5.58 -17.43 6.36
C TYR A 226 6.70 -18.37 5.92
N ARG A 227 6.49 -19.20 4.88
CA ARG A 227 7.50 -20.14 4.38
C ARG A 227 8.80 -19.43 3.96
N LEU A 228 8.69 -18.23 3.39
CA LEU A 228 9.83 -17.41 2.95
C LEU A 228 10.50 -16.65 4.11
N LEU A 229 9.74 -16.28 5.15
CA LEU A 229 10.21 -15.40 6.23
C LEU A 229 10.59 -16.12 7.53
N ARG A 230 10.16 -17.38 7.72
CA ARG A 230 10.28 -18.13 9.01
C ARG A 230 11.68 -18.28 9.57
N GLU A 231 12.71 -18.17 8.74
CA GLU A 231 14.11 -18.25 9.19
C GLU A 231 14.61 -16.93 9.77
N TYR A 232 14.00 -15.80 9.39
CA TYR A 232 14.46 -14.44 9.71
C TYR A 232 13.57 -13.70 10.72
N PHE A 233 12.31 -14.12 10.86
CA PHE A 233 11.33 -13.46 11.72
C PHE A 233 10.71 -14.44 12.74
N LEU A 234 10.19 -13.88 13.82
CA LEU A 234 9.46 -14.60 14.86
C LEU A 234 7.97 -14.59 14.54
N PHE A 235 7.37 -15.78 14.59
CA PHE A 235 5.95 -16.00 14.28
C PHE A 235 5.25 -16.77 15.39
N ARG A 236 3.98 -16.46 15.61
CA ARG A 236 3.03 -17.33 16.31
C ARG A 236 1.97 -17.84 15.33
N PRO A 237 1.61 -19.13 15.37
CA PRO A 237 0.51 -19.65 14.56
C PRO A 237 -0.81 -18.99 14.98
N ARG A 238 -1.61 -18.55 14.00
CA ARG A 238 -2.96 -17.99 14.23
C ARG A 238 -4.06 -19.04 14.11
N GLY A 239 -3.80 -20.09 13.33
CA GLY A 239 -4.72 -21.17 13.05
C GLY A 239 -5.10 -21.26 11.57
N ASP A 240 -6.09 -22.09 11.30
CA ASP A 240 -6.64 -22.31 9.97
C ASP A 240 -7.53 -21.14 9.55
N PHE A 241 -7.47 -20.80 8.26
CA PHE A 241 -8.13 -19.67 7.64
C PHE A 241 -8.64 -20.08 6.25
N TYR A 242 -9.85 -19.69 5.89
CA TYR A 242 -10.41 -20.00 4.57
C TYR A 242 -10.06 -18.90 3.58
N LEU A 243 -9.35 -19.27 2.51
CA LEU A 243 -9.14 -18.42 1.36
C LEU A 243 -10.10 -18.81 0.22
N PRO A 244 -10.83 -17.85 -0.37
CA PRO A 244 -11.51 -18.06 -1.63
C PRO A 244 -10.52 -18.67 -2.65
N ASN A 245 -10.98 -19.67 -3.40
CA ASN A 245 -10.23 -20.39 -4.44
C ASN A 245 -8.99 -21.20 -4.00
N LYS A 246 -8.56 -21.11 -2.74
CA LYS A 246 -7.44 -21.91 -2.18
C LYS A 246 -7.84 -22.86 -1.04
N GLY A 247 -9.06 -22.70 -0.51
CA GLY A 247 -9.56 -23.52 0.57
C GLY A 247 -8.94 -23.16 1.92
N ILE A 248 -8.83 -24.16 2.81
CA ILE A 248 -8.29 -23.95 4.15
C ILE A 248 -6.76 -23.88 4.09
N THR A 249 -6.19 -22.76 4.53
CA THR A 249 -4.75 -22.53 4.68
C THR A 249 -4.43 -22.13 6.12
N ARG A 250 -3.15 -21.99 6.46
CA ARG A 250 -2.71 -21.47 7.76
C ARG A 250 -2.31 -20.01 7.65
N SER A 251 -2.52 -19.27 8.74
CA SER A 251 -1.99 -17.91 8.90
C SER A 251 -1.13 -17.81 10.15
N TYR A 252 -0.27 -16.80 10.16
CA TYR A 252 0.69 -16.57 11.24
C TYR A 252 0.71 -15.10 11.61
N ILE A 253 0.97 -14.78 12.87
CA ILE A 253 1.22 -13.40 13.30
C ILE A 253 2.72 -13.20 13.42
N MET A 254 3.26 -12.21 12.72
CA MET A 254 4.66 -11.82 12.76
C MET A 254 4.90 -10.83 13.91
N ALA A 255 5.79 -11.19 14.82
CA ALA A 255 6.14 -10.34 15.97
C ALA A 255 7.26 -9.35 15.62
N GLY A 256 8.30 -9.81 14.94
CA GLY A 256 9.47 -8.98 14.62
C GLY A 256 10.61 -9.82 14.09
N ARG A 257 11.75 -9.16 13.83
CA ARG A 257 12.98 -9.81 13.40
C ARG A 257 13.54 -10.71 14.52
N ARG A 258 14.16 -11.83 14.14
CA ARG A 258 14.89 -12.71 15.06
C ARG A 258 16.19 -12.09 15.55
#